data_AF-U6F4F0-F1
#
_entry.id   AF-U6F4F0-F1
#
_cell.length_a   1.000
_cell.length_b   1.000
_cell.length_c   1.000
_cell.angle_alpha   90.00
_cell.angle_beta   90.00
_cell.angle_gamma   90.00
#
_symmetry.space_group_name_H-M   'P 1'
#
loop_
_entity.id
_entity.type
_entity.pdbx_description
1 polymer ?
#
loop_
_entity_poly.entity_id
_entity_poly.type
_entity_poly.pdbx_seq_one_letter_code
_entity_poly.pdbx_strand_id
1 'polypeptide(L)'
;MQLDFVDQEFEIITLPGAHMNERQLSRSKIDQGIHTYASNRGTSSPQMNPFIALVNHDTNEFNGKAYGFAWKLNKGAEFQTPEVVLTYSDRGLNQMSQTFHHFIKEHIIRSRYKDMERPILVNNWEATYFDFTEEKLLPLVDKAKKLGIEMFVLDDGWFGHRDSDRSSLGDWFTYDKKFPNGLEHLAKYVHGQGMKFGLWFEPEKISLDSELYRHHHDYLMHVPGREPTPSRRQFVLDLGIKEVCDNIYQQIKRVLDTVKIDYIKWDMDRHLTDIYEADLPADQQGEVYHRYVLGLYDLMEKLVSDYPDILFEACSLVVADVLTLEWLIICLRFGRAMILCC
;
A
#
# COMPACT_ATOMS: atom_id res chain seq x y z
N MET A 1 22.98 1.52 2.28
CA MET A 1 23.98 1.27 3.34
C MET A 1 24.83 0.05 2.97
N GLN A 2 25.98 -0.14 3.63
CA GLN A 2 26.79 -1.36 3.58
C GLN A 2 27.32 -1.64 4.99
N LEU A 3 27.42 -2.91 5.37
CA LEU A 3 28.01 -3.36 6.64
C LEU A 3 28.87 -4.60 6.35
N ASP A 4 30.17 -4.48 6.61
CA ASP A 4 31.13 -5.56 6.40
C ASP A 4 31.51 -6.16 7.77
N PHE A 5 31.29 -7.45 7.94
CA PHE A 5 31.64 -8.18 9.16
C PHE A 5 32.84 -9.10 8.90
N VAL A 6 33.73 -9.26 9.89
CA VAL A 6 34.96 -10.04 9.81
C VAL A 6 35.00 -11.01 10.98
N ASP A 7 35.43 -12.25 10.73
CA ASP A 7 35.47 -13.34 11.71
C ASP A 7 34.09 -13.55 12.39
N GLN A 8 33.03 -13.35 11.61
CA GLN A 8 31.65 -13.64 11.98
C GLN A 8 31.09 -14.70 11.04
N GLU A 9 30.62 -15.77 11.64
CA GLU A 9 29.80 -16.78 11.01
C GLU A 9 28.34 -16.31 11.02
N PHE A 10 27.50 -16.59 10.01
CA PHE A 10 26.07 -16.19 10.05
C PHE A 10 25.09 -17.20 9.39
N GLU A 11 23.85 -17.33 9.90
CA GLU A 11 22.66 -17.83 9.18
C GLU A 11 21.71 -16.67 8.95
N ILE A 12 21.07 -16.60 7.80
CA ILE A 12 20.12 -15.56 7.44
C ILE A 12 18.69 -15.94 7.84
N ILE A 13 18.04 -15.07 8.62
CA ILE A 13 16.60 -15.13 8.91
C ILE A 13 15.87 -14.16 7.98
N THR A 14 14.83 -14.64 7.31
CA THR A 14 14.01 -13.89 6.34
C THR A 14 12.53 -14.26 6.47
N LEU A 15 11.68 -13.46 5.82
CA LEU A 15 10.21 -13.60 5.84
C LEU A 15 9.64 -13.76 4.41
N PRO A 16 10.01 -14.84 3.68
CA PRO A 16 9.40 -15.17 2.38
C PRO A 16 7.91 -15.51 2.49
N GLY A 17 7.23 -15.59 1.35
CA GLY A 17 5.85 -16.06 1.30
C GLY A 17 5.23 -16.09 -0.09
N ALA A 18 3.90 -16.06 -0.11
CA ALA A 18 3.06 -15.82 -1.27
C ALA A 18 1.73 -15.21 -0.80
N HIS A 19 0.89 -14.79 -1.75
CA HIS A 19 -0.51 -14.41 -1.49
C HIS A 19 -1.24 -15.49 -0.66
N MET A 20 -1.89 -15.11 0.44
CA MET A 20 -2.53 -15.99 1.45
C MET A 20 -1.54 -16.86 2.26
N ASN A 21 -0.23 -16.61 2.20
CA ASN A 21 0.82 -17.40 2.85
C ASN A 21 2.09 -16.55 3.07
N GLU A 22 1.93 -15.36 3.62
CA GLU A 22 2.97 -14.36 3.77
C GLU A 22 3.87 -14.59 5.00
N ARG A 23 5.05 -13.96 4.98
CA ARG A 23 5.95 -13.79 6.14
C ARG A 23 6.24 -15.08 6.93
N GLN A 24 6.40 -16.19 6.21
CA GLN A 24 6.77 -17.47 6.80
C GLN A 24 8.22 -17.40 7.28
N LEU A 25 8.47 -17.76 8.54
CA LEU A 25 9.81 -17.66 9.14
C LEU A 25 10.77 -18.65 8.46
N SER A 26 11.69 -18.11 7.66
CA SER A 26 12.77 -18.88 7.04
C SER A 26 14.09 -18.60 7.77
N ARG A 27 14.91 -19.64 7.94
CA ARG A 27 16.25 -19.57 8.53
C ARG A 27 17.17 -20.54 7.79
N SER A 28 18.26 -20.03 7.22
CA SER A 28 19.20 -20.80 6.40
C SER A 28 20.63 -20.30 6.59
N LYS A 29 21.63 -21.19 6.55
CA LYS A 29 23.06 -20.82 6.64
C LYS A 29 23.45 -19.80 5.55
N ILE A 30 24.39 -18.91 5.86
CA ILE A 30 25.00 -18.02 4.88
C ILE A 30 26.28 -18.68 4.38
N ASP A 31 26.12 -19.47 3.32
CA ASP A 31 27.24 -19.99 2.56
C ASP A 31 27.90 -18.83 1.80
N GLN A 32 29.19 -18.96 1.45
CA GLN A 32 29.90 -17.98 0.62
C GLN A 32 29.14 -17.72 -0.70
N GLY A 33 29.34 -16.57 -1.34
CA GLY A 33 28.60 -16.19 -2.55
C GLY A 33 27.63 -15.04 -2.28
N ILE A 34 26.50 -14.99 -3.01
CA ILE A 34 25.54 -13.87 -2.93
C ILE A 34 24.11 -14.40 -2.73
N HIS A 35 23.60 -14.28 -1.51
CA HIS A 35 22.19 -14.57 -1.17
C HIS A 35 21.36 -13.31 -1.37
N THR A 36 20.54 -13.27 -2.42
CA THR A 36 19.76 -12.07 -2.79
C THR A 36 18.29 -12.20 -2.39
N TYR A 37 17.83 -11.28 -1.55
CA TYR A 37 16.43 -11.15 -1.15
C TYR A 37 15.90 -9.81 -1.67
N ALA A 38 14.94 -9.85 -2.60
CA ALA A 38 14.50 -8.66 -3.34
C ALA A 38 13.08 -8.81 -3.89
N SER A 39 12.45 -7.68 -4.18
CA SER A 39 11.24 -7.57 -5.00
C SER A 39 11.53 -6.68 -6.21
N ASN A 40 10.97 -7.07 -7.36
CA ASN A 40 10.94 -6.30 -8.61
C ASN A 40 9.49 -6.01 -9.05
N ARG A 41 8.54 -6.00 -8.12
CA ARG A 41 7.08 -5.96 -8.39
C ARG A 41 6.45 -4.56 -8.34
N GLY A 42 7.27 -3.53 -8.09
CA GLY A 42 6.82 -2.18 -7.74
C GLY A 42 6.32 -2.04 -6.29
N THR A 43 6.38 -3.10 -5.49
CA THR A 43 6.05 -3.09 -4.05
C THR A 43 7.05 -3.94 -3.25
N SER A 44 7.07 -3.78 -1.92
CA SER A 44 7.80 -4.64 -0.99
C SER A 44 7.48 -6.13 -1.18
N SER A 45 6.20 -6.42 -1.46
CA SER A 45 5.63 -7.71 -1.91
C SER A 45 5.39 -8.80 -0.84
N PRO A 46 4.34 -9.64 -1.02
CA PRO A 46 4.09 -10.81 -0.18
C PRO A 46 5.09 -11.96 -0.40
N GLN A 47 5.92 -11.89 -1.45
CA GLN A 47 6.92 -12.94 -1.74
C GLN A 47 8.20 -12.80 -0.92
N MET A 48 8.59 -11.57 -0.56
CA MET A 48 9.78 -11.30 0.26
C MET A 48 9.62 -9.95 0.96
N ASN A 49 9.30 -9.96 2.25
CA ASN A 49 9.29 -8.76 3.08
C ASN A 49 10.74 -8.21 3.25
N PRO A 50 10.98 -6.89 3.26
CA PRO A 50 12.31 -6.26 3.23
C PRO A 50 13.13 -6.35 4.55
N PHE A 51 12.97 -7.45 5.29
CA PHE A 51 13.58 -7.73 6.58
C PHE A 51 14.61 -8.86 6.51
N ILE A 52 15.79 -8.68 7.16
CA ILE A 52 16.92 -9.63 7.19
C ILE A 52 17.61 -9.60 8.57
N ALA A 53 18.04 -10.76 9.11
CA ALA A 53 18.92 -10.89 10.29
C ALA A 53 19.93 -12.07 10.17
N LEU A 54 20.97 -12.18 11.03
CA LEU A 54 22.21 -12.96 10.81
C LEU A 54 22.72 -13.78 12.08
N VAL A 55 23.08 -15.10 12.01
CA VAL A 55 23.58 -15.98 13.17
C VAL A 55 24.83 -16.97 13.07
N ASN A 56 24.85 -18.25 12.55
CA ASN A 56 26.06 -19.15 12.32
C ASN A 56 25.80 -20.42 11.39
N HIS A 57 26.50 -20.95 10.36
CA HIS A 57 27.80 -20.81 9.63
C HIS A 57 27.87 -21.80 8.38
N ASP A 58 29.04 -21.99 7.71
CA ASP A 58 29.56 -23.15 6.93
C ASP A 58 29.38 -23.31 5.36
N THR A 59 30.04 -22.49 4.51
CA THR A 59 30.74 -22.92 3.24
C THR A 59 29.94 -23.52 2.02
N ASN A 60 29.99 -23.06 0.74
CA ASN A 60 30.70 -21.97 0.01
C ASN A 60 30.06 -21.61 -1.38
N GLU A 61 30.84 -21.16 -2.41
CA GLU A 61 30.58 -19.91 -3.19
C GLU A 61 29.76 -19.89 -4.51
N PHE A 62 30.12 -20.69 -5.51
CA PHE A 62 30.40 -20.09 -6.85
C PHE A 62 29.22 -19.77 -7.81
N ASN A 63 29.14 -18.48 -8.21
CA ASN A 63 28.37 -17.84 -9.33
C ASN A 63 26.94 -17.33 -9.06
N GLY A 64 26.56 -16.25 -9.78
CA GLY A 64 25.20 -15.66 -9.79
C GLY A 64 24.98 -14.65 -10.96
N LYS A 65 23.73 -14.23 -11.19
CA LYS A 65 23.33 -13.20 -12.17
C LYS A 65 22.88 -11.91 -11.47
N ALA A 66 23.10 -10.75 -12.12
CA ALA A 66 22.74 -9.43 -11.60
C ALA A 66 21.68 -8.71 -12.45
N TYR A 67 20.94 -7.81 -11.81
CA TYR A 67 20.00 -6.85 -12.41
C TYR A 67 20.30 -5.45 -11.84
N GLY A 68 20.11 -4.38 -12.62
CA GLY A 68 20.56 -3.03 -12.25
C GLY A 68 19.43 -2.01 -12.08
N PHE A 69 19.63 -1.08 -11.15
CA PHE A 69 18.89 0.18 -11.02
C PHE A 69 19.65 1.30 -11.76
N ALA A 70 18.94 2.29 -12.30
CA ALA A 70 19.53 3.44 -13.00
C ALA A 70 18.77 4.73 -12.71
N TRP A 71 19.52 5.82 -12.46
CA TRP A 71 18.98 7.15 -12.18
C TRP A 71 19.90 8.23 -12.77
N LYS A 72 19.33 9.22 -13.47
CA LYS A 72 20.05 10.26 -14.19
C LYS A 72 20.29 11.47 -13.29
N LEU A 73 21.33 11.37 -12.47
CA LEU A 73 21.74 12.47 -11.59
C LEU A 73 22.38 13.63 -12.39
N ASN A 74 21.58 14.65 -12.71
CA ASN A 74 22.04 15.86 -13.40
C ASN A 74 22.99 16.68 -12.51
N LYS A 75 23.88 17.48 -13.13
CA LYS A 75 24.86 18.30 -12.40
C LYS A 75 24.18 19.28 -11.43
N GLY A 76 24.41 19.09 -10.13
CA GLY A 76 23.84 19.93 -9.07
C GLY A 76 22.47 19.46 -8.55
N ALA A 77 21.95 18.35 -9.07
CA ALA A 77 20.87 17.60 -8.42
C ALA A 77 21.43 16.67 -7.34
N GLU A 78 20.56 16.21 -6.45
CA GLU A 78 20.84 15.22 -5.41
C GLU A 78 19.91 14.00 -5.57
N PHE A 79 20.28 12.88 -4.93
CA PHE A 79 19.46 11.67 -4.86
C PHE A 79 19.56 11.10 -3.44
N GLN A 80 18.45 11.12 -2.71
CA GLN A 80 18.35 10.57 -1.37
C GLN A 80 17.95 9.10 -1.46
N THR A 81 18.81 8.19 -1.01
CA THR A 81 18.38 6.80 -0.82
C THR A 81 17.42 6.70 0.37
N PRO A 82 16.47 5.76 0.37
CA PRO A 82 15.80 5.40 1.61
C PRO A 82 16.83 4.97 2.69
N GLU A 83 16.53 5.23 3.95
CA GLU A 83 17.33 4.72 5.07
C GLU A 83 17.06 3.23 5.31
N VAL A 84 17.77 2.65 6.29
CA VAL A 84 17.58 1.30 6.79
C VAL A 84 17.67 1.36 8.31
N VAL A 85 16.67 0.85 9.02
CA VAL A 85 16.66 0.81 10.48
C VAL A 85 17.46 -0.40 10.97
N LEU A 86 18.61 -0.13 11.57
CA LEU A 86 19.51 -1.14 12.13
C LEU A 86 19.30 -1.28 13.64
N THR A 87 19.32 -2.51 14.13
CA THR A 87 19.26 -2.81 15.57
C THR A 87 20.21 -3.95 15.95
N TYR A 88 20.52 -4.06 17.24
CA TYR A 88 21.31 -5.14 17.82
C TYR A 88 20.64 -5.66 19.10
N SER A 89 20.78 -6.95 19.37
CA SER A 89 20.20 -7.58 20.55
C SER A 89 21.15 -8.63 21.14
N ASP A 90 21.54 -8.41 22.38
CA ASP A 90 22.33 -9.32 23.21
C ASP A 90 21.47 -10.42 23.88
N ARG A 91 20.13 -10.25 23.94
CA ARG A 91 19.19 -11.22 24.52
C ARG A 91 18.16 -11.73 23.50
N GLY A 92 18.60 -11.88 22.25
CA GLY A 92 17.88 -12.60 21.20
C GLY A 92 16.70 -11.87 20.56
N LEU A 93 15.92 -12.61 19.76
CA LEU A 93 14.93 -12.06 18.83
C LEU A 93 13.80 -11.28 19.52
N ASN A 94 13.36 -11.67 20.72
CA ASN A 94 12.30 -10.93 21.43
C ASN A 94 12.71 -9.50 21.79
N GLN A 95 13.93 -9.27 22.29
CA GLN A 95 14.46 -7.92 22.51
C GLN A 95 14.63 -7.18 21.18
N MET A 96 15.15 -7.85 20.14
CA MET A 96 15.34 -7.25 18.80
C MET A 96 14.02 -6.70 18.25
N SER A 97 12.96 -7.51 18.24
CA SER A 97 11.61 -7.10 17.83
C SER A 97 11.04 -6.02 18.76
N GLN A 98 11.20 -6.12 20.07
CA GLN A 98 10.75 -5.08 21.01
C GLN A 98 11.43 -3.71 20.75
N THR A 99 12.72 -3.69 20.42
CA THR A 99 13.43 -2.46 20.03
C THR A 99 12.89 -1.90 18.71
N PHE A 100 12.65 -2.74 17.70
CA PHE A 100 11.98 -2.32 16.46
C PHE A 100 10.58 -1.74 16.76
N HIS A 101 9.71 -2.49 17.45
CA HIS A 101 8.33 -2.07 17.76
C HIS A 101 8.30 -0.71 18.47
N HIS A 102 9.22 -0.48 19.41
CA HIS A 102 9.34 0.79 20.12
C HIS A 102 9.82 1.92 19.20
N PHE A 103 10.89 1.70 18.42
CA PHE A 103 11.41 2.70 17.48
C PHE A 103 10.35 3.10 16.44
N ILE A 104 9.67 2.11 15.86
CA ILE A 104 8.59 2.33 14.89
C ILE A 104 7.46 3.15 15.52
N LYS A 105 6.96 2.77 16.70
CA LYS A 105 5.84 3.46 17.37
C LYS A 105 6.16 4.89 17.80
N GLU A 106 7.39 5.18 18.22
CA GLU A 106 7.76 6.49 18.76
C GLU A 106 8.45 7.43 17.76
N HIS A 107 8.99 6.91 16.66
CA HIS A 107 9.81 7.70 15.72
C HIS A 107 9.41 7.56 14.24
N ILE A 108 8.50 6.65 13.87
CA ILE A 108 8.03 6.45 12.49
C ILE A 108 6.53 6.73 12.36
N ILE A 109 5.69 6.10 13.18
CA ILE A 109 4.23 6.26 13.13
C ILE A 109 3.86 7.70 13.53
N ARG A 110 3.17 8.42 12.64
CA ARG A 110 2.81 9.84 12.81
C ARG A 110 1.36 10.05 13.26
N SER A 111 0.55 8.99 13.22
CA SER A 111 -0.85 8.96 13.57
C SER A 111 -1.13 9.54 14.94
N ARG A 112 -2.20 10.33 15.04
CA ARG A 112 -2.90 10.53 16.32
C ARG A 112 -3.39 9.21 16.92
N TYR A 113 -3.60 8.17 16.09
CA TYR A 113 -4.00 6.83 16.54
C TYR A 113 -2.84 5.95 17.07
N LYS A 114 -1.58 6.43 17.09
CA LYS A 114 -0.43 5.60 17.51
C LYS A 114 -0.51 5.17 18.97
N ASP A 115 -1.17 5.99 19.79
CA ASP A 115 -1.42 5.79 21.23
C ASP A 115 -2.92 5.56 21.54
N MET A 116 -3.75 5.27 20.52
CA MET A 116 -5.18 5.00 20.67
C MET A 116 -5.49 3.52 20.41
N GLU A 117 -6.40 2.96 21.21
CA GLU A 117 -7.03 1.66 20.92
C GLU A 117 -7.71 1.70 19.54
N ARG A 118 -7.56 0.60 18.79
CA ARG A 118 -8.10 0.48 17.42
C ARG A 118 -9.49 -0.16 17.48
N PRO A 119 -10.48 0.37 16.72
CA PRO A 119 -11.87 -0.02 16.88
C PRO A 119 -12.10 -1.46 16.44
N ILE A 120 -12.94 -2.18 17.18
CA ILE A 120 -13.47 -3.48 16.74
C ILE A 120 -14.41 -3.22 15.56
N LEU A 121 -13.96 -3.59 14.35
CA LEU A 121 -14.67 -3.34 13.10
C LEU A 121 -15.33 -4.59 12.52
N VAL A 122 -16.35 -4.39 11.69
CA VAL A 122 -16.84 -5.38 10.72
C VAL A 122 -16.67 -4.84 9.32
N ASN A 123 -16.19 -5.69 8.40
CA ASN A 123 -16.03 -5.41 6.99
C ASN A 123 -16.97 -6.34 6.19
N ASN A 124 -17.62 -5.84 5.14
CA ASN A 124 -18.62 -6.63 4.40
C ASN A 124 -18.05 -7.53 3.28
N TRP A 125 -16.74 -7.49 2.98
CA TRP A 125 -16.12 -8.16 1.84
C TRP A 125 -16.46 -9.66 1.74
N GLU A 126 -16.09 -10.49 2.71
CA GLU A 126 -16.43 -11.93 2.67
C GLU A 126 -17.92 -12.20 2.96
N ALA A 127 -18.64 -11.23 3.54
CA ALA A 127 -20.06 -11.36 3.88
C ALA A 127 -21.00 -11.16 2.68
N THR A 128 -20.57 -10.42 1.65
CA THR A 128 -21.38 -10.12 0.46
C THR A 128 -20.64 -10.22 -0.87
N TYR A 129 -19.31 -10.12 -0.88
CA TYR A 129 -18.52 -9.68 -2.04
C TYR A 129 -19.20 -8.48 -2.70
N PHE A 130 -19.30 -8.43 -4.03
CA PHE A 130 -20.00 -7.39 -4.77
C PHE A 130 -21.54 -7.44 -4.68
N ASP A 131 -22.13 -8.55 -4.21
CA ASP A 131 -23.58 -8.75 -4.12
C ASP A 131 -24.17 -8.03 -2.90
N PHE A 132 -24.30 -6.71 -2.99
CA PHE A 132 -25.02 -5.90 -2.01
C PHE A 132 -25.69 -4.67 -2.62
N THR A 133 -26.68 -4.19 -1.88
CA THR A 133 -27.29 -2.86 -1.97
C THR A 133 -27.35 -2.30 -0.55
N GLU A 134 -27.62 -1.01 -0.39
CA GLU A 134 -27.86 -0.38 0.91
C GLU A 134 -28.83 -1.19 1.79
N GLU A 135 -29.95 -1.64 1.22
CA GLU A 135 -30.95 -2.50 1.89
C GLU A 135 -30.36 -3.78 2.49
N LYS A 136 -29.37 -4.40 1.83
CA LYS A 136 -28.68 -5.60 2.33
C LYS A 136 -27.68 -5.27 3.45
N LEU A 137 -27.15 -4.04 3.49
CA LEU A 137 -26.15 -3.59 4.46
C LEU A 137 -26.77 -3.08 5.78
N LEU A 138 -27.91 -2.36 5.75
CA LEU A 138 -28.53 -1.85 6.99
C LEU A 138 -28.77 -2.96 8.05
N PRO A 139 -29.27 -4.17 7.70
CA PRO A 139 -29.43 -5.28 8.65
C PRO A 139 -28.10 -5.90 9.14
N LEU A 140 -26.96 -5.62 8.50
CA LEU A 140 -25.62 -5.99 9.01
C LEU A 140 -25.15 -4.96 10.04
N VAL A 141 -25.28 -3.66 9.74
CA VAL A 141 -25.02 -2.56 10.68
C VAL A 141 -25.84 -2.73 11.97
N ASP A 142 -27.12 -3.07 11.82
CA ASP A 142 -28.08 -3.26 12.91
C ASP A 142 -27.82 -4.54 13.73
N LYS A 143 -27.05 -5.51 13.20
CA LYS A 143 -26.50 -6.66 13.94
C LYS A 143 -25.17 -6.33 14.62
N ALA A 144 -24.28 -5.61 13.94
CA ALA A 144 -22.97 -5.19 14.45
C ALA A 144 -23.13 -4.40 15.75
N LYS A 145 -24.04 -3.42 15.79
CA LYS A 145 -24.42 -2.69 17.01
C LYS A 145 -24.85 -3.61 18.15
N LYS A 146 -25.66 -4.63 17.88
CA LYS A 146 -26.17 -5.58 18.89
C LYS A 146 -25.07 -6.51 19.44
N LEU A 147 -23.94 -6.62 18.74
CA LEU A 147 -22.75 -7.36 19.15
C LEU A 147 -21.69 -6.48 19.83
N GLY A 148 -21.90 -5.16 19.93
CA GLY A 148 -20.91 -4.22 20.49
C GLY A 148 -19.75 -3.88 19.55
N ILE A 149 -19.92 -4.11 18.24
CA ILE A 149 -18.95 -3.68 17.21
C ILE A 149 -18.98 -2.15 17.12
N GLU A 150 -17.81 -1.54 16.90
CA GLU A 150 -17.59 -0.10 17.03
C GLU A 150 -17.48 0.62 15.68
N MET A 151 -17.25 -0.12 14.60
CA MET A 151 -17.08 0.40 13.24
C MET A 151 -17.67 -0.53 12.19
N PHE A 152 -18.32 0.05 11.18
CA PHE A 152 -18.69 -0.65 9.95
C PHE A 152 -17.84 -0.14 8.78
N VAL A 153 -17.16 -1.04 8.08
CA VAL A 153 -16.34 -0.76 6.90
C VAL A 153 -17.06 -1.28 5.65
N LEU A 154 -17.30 -0.36 4.70
CA LEU A 154 -17.79 -0.67 3.37
C LEU A 154 -16.61 -0.96 2.43
N ASP A 155 -16.53 -2.20 1.94
CA ASP A 155 -15.45 -2.69 1.08
C ASP A 155 -15.75 -2.52 -0.43
N ASP A 156 -14.98 -3.17 -1.31
CA ASP A 156 -15.08 -3.03 -2.78
C ASP A 156 -16.52 -3.27 -3.30
N GLY A 157 -16.91 -2.50 -4.32
CA GLY A 157 -18.22 -2.57 -4.96
C GLY A 157 -19.12 -1.36 -4.77
N TRP A 158 -18.70 -0.30 -4.08
CA TRP A 158 -19.57 0.86 -3.76
C TRP A 158 -19.61 1.97 -4.84
N PHE A 159 -18.71 1.93 -5.81
CA PHE A 159 -18.38 3.04 -6.72
C PHE A 159 -18.62 2.70 -8.20
N GLY A 160 -18.68 3.73 -9.05
CA GLY A 160 -18.83 3.63 -10.50
C GLY A 160 -20.00 2.73 -10.91
N HIS A 161 -19.69 1.59 -11.53
CA HIS A 161 -20.61 0.48 -11.80
C HIS A 161 -20.03 -0.88 -11.36
N ARG A 162 -19.39 -0.90 -10.18
CA ARG A 162 -18.61 -2.02 -9.62
C ARG A 162 -19.48 -3.17 -9.11
N ASP A 163 -20.12 -3.90 -10.04
CA ASP A 163 -20.79 -5.18 -9.78
C ASP A 163 -19.80 -6.38 -9.75
N SER A 164 -18.53 -6.20 -10.14
CA SER A 164 -17.51 -7.26 -10.16
C SER A 164 -16.08 -6.70 -10.30
N ASP A 165 -15.07 -7.59 -10.26
CA ASP A 165 -13.62 -7.38 -10.44
C ASP A 165 -13.18 -6.82 -11.82
N ARG A 166 -14.08 -6.20 -12.59
CA ARG A 166 -13.93 -6.04 -14.06
C ARG A 166 -13.99 -4.61 -14.57
N SER A 167 -14.45 -3.68 -13.76
CA SER A 167 -14.76 -2.31 -14.16
C SER A 167 -14.49 -1.30 -13.03
N SER A 168 -14.73 -0.02 -13.34
CA SER A 168 -14.88 1.10 -12.40
C SER A 168 -13.64 1.54 -11.61
N LEU A 169 -12.50 0.85 -11.66
CA LEU A 169 -11.29 1.37 -10.99
C LEU A 169 -10.85 2.65 -11.70
N GLY A 170 -10.66 3.71 -10.91
CA GLY A 170 -10.49 5.08 -11.37
C GLY A 170 -11.75 5.96 -11.25
N ASP A 171 -12.93 5.38 -11.02
CA ASP A 171 -14.22 6.08 -10.96
C ASP A 171 -14.71 6.22 -9.50
N TRP A 172 -14.07 7.09 -8.71
CA TRP A 172 -14.29 7.19 -7.25
C TRP A 172 -15.51 8.05 -6.90
N PHE A 173 -16.68 7.66 -7.39
CA PHE A 173 -17.99 8.24 -7.09
C PHE A 173 -19.05 7.15 -6.84
N THR A 174 -20.09 7.47 -6.06
CA THR A 174 -21.14 6.52 -5.62
C THR A 174 -21.79 5.73 -6.77
N TYR A 175 -21.99 4.43 -6.59
CA TYR A 175 -22.82 3.62 -7.48
C TYR A 175 -24.31 3.69 -7.08
N ASP A 176 -25.06 4.64 -7.66
CA ASP A 176 -26.46 4.95 -7.33
C ASP A 176 -27.40 3.73 -7.36
N LYS A 177 -27.13 2.73 -8.21
CA LYS A 177 -27.87 1.45 -8.27
C LYS A 177 -27.86 0.70 -6.93
N LYS A 178 -26.74 0.76 -6.21
CA LYS A 178 -26.58 0.14 -4.88
C LYS A 178 -26.94 1.11 -3.75
N PHE A 179 -26.77 2.41 -3.97
CA PHE A 179 -26.98 3.49 -3.00
C PHE A 179 -27.94 4.57 -3.56
N PRO A 180 -29.24 4.27 -3.70
CA PRO A 180 -30.20 5.20 -4.32
C PRO A 180 -30.43 6.49 -3.50
N ASN A 181 -30.01 6.49 -2.24
CA ASN A 181 -30.03 7.66 -1.34
C ASN A 181 -28.66 8.39 -1.25
N GLY A 182 -27.66 7.94 -2.03
CA GLY A 182 -26.27 8.37 -1.93
C GLY A 182 -25.52 7.75 -0.74
N LEU A 183 -24.19 7.63 -0.86
CA LEU A 183 -23.33 7.01 0.17
C LEU A 183 -23.39 7.74 1.53
N GLU A 184 -23.69 9.03 1.52
CA GLU A 184 -23.86 9.85 2.73
C GLU A 184 -25.03 9.35 3.62
N HIS A 185 -26.07 8.74 3.04
CA HIS A 185 -27.19 8.18 3.80
C HIS A 185 -26.78 6.97 4.63
N LEU A 186 -26.02 6.01 4.05
CA LEU A 186 -25.47 4.88 4.81
C LEU A 186 -24.53 5.36 5.92
N ALA A 187 -23.63 6.31 5.63
CA ALA A 187 -22.72 6.87 6.63
C ALA A 187 -23.49 7.47 7.82
N LYS A 188 -24.47 8.35 7.54
CA LYS A 188 -25.38 8.94 8.54
C LYS A 188 -26.14 7.88 9.34
N TYR A 189 -26.55 6.78 8.72
CA TYR A 189 -27.20 5.67 9.41
C TYR A 189 -26.22 4.95 10.36
N VAL A 190 -25.01 4.64 9.93
CA VAL A 190 -23.96 4.01 10.76
C VAL A 190 -23.61 4.89 11.97
N HIS A 191 -23.44 6.21 11.78
CA HIS A 191 -23.23 7.16 12.88
C HIS A 191 -24.44 7.29 13.79
N GLY A 192 -25.66 7.32 13.23
CA GLY A 192 -26.91 7.30 14.00
C GLY A 192 -27.09 6.02 14.83
N GLN A 193 -26.45 4.93 14.42
CA GLN A 193 -26.38 3.70 15.21
C GLN A 193 -25.31 3.75 16.32
N GLY A 194 -24.43 4.75 16.33
CA GLY A 194 -23.37 4.95 17.33
C GLY A 194 -22.03 4.32 16.98
N MET A 195 -21.85 3.87 15.73
CA MET A 195 -20.60 3.29 15.22
C MET A 195 -19.88 4.28 14.30
N LYS A 196 -18.58 4.07 14.11
CA LYS A 196 -17.77 4.75 13.09
C LYS A 196 -18.06 4.16 11.70
N PHE A 197 -17.86 4.97 10.66
CA PHE A 197 -17.98 4.53 9.25
C PHE A 197 -16.62 4.52 8.55
N GLY A 198 -16.30 3.41 7.89
CA GLY A 198 -15.09 3.21 7.12
C GLY A 198 -15.38 2.88 5.65
N LEU A 199 -14.45 3.24 4.76
CA LEU A 199 -14.62 3.08 3.31
C LEU A 199 -13.35 2.52 2.63
N TRP A 200 -13.53 1.71 1.59
CA TRP A 200 -12.45 1.12 0.78
C TRP A 200 -12.13 1.95 -0.47
N PHE A 201 -10.85 2.03 -0.84
CA PHE A 201 -10.38 2.55 -2.13
C PHE A 201 -9.21 1.71 -2.63
N GLU A 202 -8.93 1.72 -3.95
CA GLU A 202 -7.71 1.15 -4.56
C GLU A 202 -7.03 2.20 -5.48
N PRO A 203 -6.52 3.31 -4.94
CA PRO A 203 -6.27 4.55 -5.67
C PRO A 203 -5.33 4.47 -6.89
N GLU A 204 -4.31 3.61 -6.90
CA GLU A 204 -3.33 3.57 -8.01
C GLU A 204 -3.77 2.73 -9.22
N LYS A 205 -5.06 2.41 -9.38
CA LYS A 205 -5.54 1.49 -10.44
C LYS A 205 -6.55 2.11 -11.38
N ILE A 206 -6.61 1.52 -12.57
CA ILE A 206 -7.54 1.86 -13.63
C ILE A 206 -8.12 0.61 -14.29
N SER A 207 -9.41 0.62 -14.60
CA SER A 207 -10.08 -0.38 -15.44
C SER A 207 -10.29 0.17 -16.84
N LEU A 208 -10.13 -0.64 -17.89
CA LEU A 208 -10.47 -0.23 -19.26
C LEU A 208 -11.97 0.11 -19.41
N ASP A 209 -12.80 -0.54 -18.59
CA ASP A 209 -14.22 -0.21 -18.42
C ASP A 209 -14.41 0.76 -17.24
N SER A 210 -13.97 2.00 -17.41
CA SER A 210 -14.15 3.13 -16.47
C SER A 210 -14.37 4.44 -17.23
N GLU A 211 -14.98 5.44 -16.57
CA GLU A 211 -15.01 6.81 -17.10
C GLU A 211 -13.62 7.44 -17.11
N LEU A 212 -12.77 7.15 -16.12
CA LEU A 212 -11.39 7.63 -16.10
C LEU A 212 -10.63 7.18 -17.35
N TYR A 213 -10.71 5.91 -17.76
CA TYR A 213 -10.02 5.42 -18.96
C TYR A 213 -10.63 5.96 -20.27
N ARG A 214 -11.95 6.23 -20.30
CA ARG A 214 -12.61 6.84 -21.48
C ARG A 214 -12.15 8.27 -21.76
N HIS A 215 -11.78 9.02 -20.71
CA HIS A 215 -11.34 10.41 -20.81
C HIS A 215 -9.81 10.58 -20.77
N HIS A 216 -9.11 9.71 -20.03
CA HIS A 216 -7.68 9.77 -19.73
C HIS A 216 -7.00 8.39 -19.91
N HIS A 217 -7.17 7.80 -21.10
CA HIS A 217 -6.52 6.53 -21.48
C HIS A 217 -4.99 6.52 -21.30
N ASP A 218 -4.38 7.70 -21.44
CA ASP A 218 -2.98 8.05 -21.28
C ASP A 218 -2.47 7.93 -19.84
N TYR A 219 -3.34 7.99 -18.83
CA TYR A 219 -2.96 7.78 -17.42
C TYR A 219 -2.61 6.31 -17.10
N LEU A 220 -2.87 5.37 -18.01
CA LEU A 220 -2.58 3.94 -17.84
C LEU A 220 -1.10 3.67 -18.13
N MET A 221 -0.36 3.19 -17.10
CA MET A 221 1.05 2.81 -17.22
C MET A 221 1.24 1.68 -18.23
N HIS A 222 1.80 1.98 -19.39
CA HIS A 222 2.05 1.03 -20.48
C HIS A 222 3.29 1.41 -21.29
N VAL A 223 3.95 0.40 -21.89
CA VAL A 223 5.03 0.62 -22.85
C VAL A 223 4.43 0.95 -24.22
N PRO A 224 4.74 2.10 -24.85
CA PRO A 224 4.16 2.49 -26.14
C PRO A 224 4.32 1.43 -27.24
N GLY A 225 3.25 1.16 -27.96
CA GLY A 225 3.20 0.14 -29.02
C GLY A 225 3.17 -1.31 -28.52
N ARG A 226 2.81 -1.55 -27.25
CA ARG A 226 2.58 -2.88 -26.68
C ARG A 226 1.24 -2.93 -25.96
N GLU A 227 0.53 -4.05 -26.10
CA GLU A 227 -0.65 -4.36 -25.29
C GLU A 227 -0.22 -4.59 -23.83
N PRO A 228 -0.74 -3.84 -22.84
CA PRO A 228 -0.35 -3.99 -21.45
C PRO A 228 -0.90 -5.29 -20.85
N THR A 229 -0.20 -5.84 -19.86
CA THR A 229 -0.55 -7.14 -19.27
C THR A 229 -1.60 -6.99 -18.16
N PRO A 230 -2.82 -7.55 -18.30
CA PRO A 230 -3.82 -7.51 -17.24
C PRO A 230 -3.48 -8.46 -16.08
N SER A 231 -3.64 -7.97 -14.86
CA SER A 231 -3.70 -8.78 -13.64
C SER A 231 -4.95 -8.38 -12.88
N ARG A 232 -5.73 -9.33 -12.33
CA ARG A 232 -7.09 -9.10 -11.80
C ARG A 232 -7.97 -8.24 -12.74
N ARG A 233 -7.75 -8.37 -14.06
CA ARG A 233 -8.43 -7.60 -15.14
C ARG A 233 -8.27 -6.07 -15.08
N GLN A 234 -7.40 -5.57 -14.19
CA GLN A 234 -7.15 -4.16 -13.96
C GLN A 234 -5.71 -3.78 -14.31
N PHE A 235 -5.45 -2.48 -14.41
CA PHE A 235 -4.15 -1.90 -14.79
C PHE A 235 -3.69 -0.90 -13.72
N VAL A 236 -2.47 -0.39 -13.88
CA VAL A 236 -1.84 0.54 -12.92
C VAL A 236 -1.83 1.95 -13.52
N LEU A 237 -2.12 2.95 -12.71
CA LEU A 237 -2.00 4.35 -13.07
C LEU A 237 -0.54 4.81 -13.05
N ASP A 238 -0.15 5.69 -13.96
CA ASP A 238 1.19 6.28 -13.98
C ASP A 238 1.34 7.38 -12.92
N LEU A 239 1.53 6.96 -11.66
CA LEU A 239 1.73 7.88 -10.53
C LEU A 239 3.07 8.63 -10.56
N GLY A 240 3.97 8.39 -11.53
CA GLY A 240 5.08 9.30 -11.77
C GLY A 240 4.61 10.68 -12.23
N ILE A 241 3.46 10.74 -12.92
CA ILE A 241 2.88 11.95 -13.50
C ILE A 241 1.99 12.65 -12.46
N LYS A 242 2.34 13.90 -12.12
CA LYS A 242 1.65 14.68 -11.09
C LYS A 242 0.15 14.87 -11.36
N GLU A 243 -0.26 15.02 -12.62
CA GLU A 243 -1.66 15.22 -13.00
C GLU A 243 -2.53 14.00 -12.64
N VAL A 244 -1.97 12.78 -12.73
CA VAL A 244 -2.63 11.53 -12.35
C VAL A 244 -2.85 11.49 -10.83
N CYS A 245 -1.81 11.80 -10.04
CA CYS A 245 -1.93 11.90 -8.59
C CYS A 245 -2.93 12.99 -8.15
N ASP A 246 -2.90 14.17 -8.79
CA ASP A 246 -3.83 15.25 -8.46
C ASP A 246 -5.28 14.91 -8.87
N ASN A 247 -5.52 14.21 -9.98
CA ASN A 247 -6.84 13.73 -10.38
C ASN A 247 -7.42 12.79 -9.30
N ILE A 248 -6.70 11.73 -8.96
CA ILE A 248 -7.14 10.75 -7.96
C ILE A 248 -7.33 11.39 -6.57
N TYR A 249 -6.42 12.28 -6.16
CA TYR A 249 -6.58 13.09 -4.95
C TYR A 249 -7.91 13.89 -4.98
N GLN A 250 -8.23 14.60 -6.06
CA GLN A 250 -9.45 15.41 -6.15
C GLN A 250 -10.73 14.57 -6.18
N GLN A 251 -10.70 13.35 -6.72
CA GLN A 251 -11.83 12.43 -6.64
C GLN A 251 -12.06 11.95 -5.20
N ILE A 252 -11.01 11.44 -4.54
CA ILE A 252 -11.09 10.96 -3.15
C ILE A 252 -11.51 12.10 -2.22
N LYS A 253 -10.87 13.28 -2.34
CA LYS A 253 -11.20 14.50 -1.61
C LYS A 253 -12.70 14.85 -1.68
N ARG A 254 -13.31 14.76 -2.88
CA ARG A 254 -14.75 15.02 -3.04
C ARG A 254 -15.62 14.09 -2.22
N VAL A 255 -15.22 12.82 -2.09
CA VAL A 255 -15.92 11.84 -1.22
C VAL A 255 -15.69 12.18 0.25
N LEU A 256 -14.45 12.44 0.68
CA LEU A 256 -14.12 12.71 2.08
C LEU A 256 -14.67 14.06 2.60
N ASP A 257 -14.84 15.05 1.74
CA ASP A 257 -15.46 16.35 2.05
C ASP A 257 -17.01 16.26 2.13
N THR A 258 -17.61 15.22 1.55
CA THR A 258 -19.08 15.09 1.41
C THR A 258 -19.67 14.00 2.31
N VAL A 259 -18.97 12.88 2.48
CA VAL A 259 -19.39 11.73 3.28
C VAL A 259 -18.54 11.71 4.53
N LYS A 260 -19.16 11.78 5.73
CA LYS A 260 -18.40 11.62 6.97
C LYS A 260 -17.81 10.21 7.00
N ILE A 261 -16.48 10.15 6.96
CA ILE A 261 -15.69 8.93 7.05
C ILE A 261 -14.75 9.08 8.26
N ASP A 262 -14.54 7.98 8.98
CA ASP A 262 -13.65 7.89 10.15
C ASP A 262 -12.47 6.94 9.87
N TYR A 263 -12.52 6.20 8.77
CA TYR A 263 -11.56 5.14 8.43
C TYR A 263 -11.46 4.93 6.91
N ILE A 264 -10.24 4.68 6.42
CA ILE A 264 -10.00 4.28 5.03
C ILE A 264 -9.20 2.97 5.03
N LYS A 265 -9.72 1.95 4.33
CA LYS A 265 -8.93 0.82 3.85
C LYS A 265 -8.43 1.17 2.44
N TRP A 266 -7.12 1.28 2.27
CA TRP A 266 -6.46 1.54 1.00
C TRP A 266 -5.86 0.24 0.49
N ASP A 267 -6.35 -0.27 -0.64
CA ASP A 267 -5.94 -1.56 -1.18
C ASP A 267 -4.97 -1.44 -2.36
N MET A 268 -4.35 -2.57 -2.74
CA MET A 268 -3.42 -2.65 -3.86
C MET A 268 -3.33 -4.09 -4.38
N ASP A 269 -4.21 -4.44 -5.32
CA ASP A 269 -4.50 -5.79 -5.80
C ASP A 269 -3.76 -6.19 -7.08
N ARG A 270 -2.76 -5.43 -7.54
CA ARG A 270 -1.82 -5.91 -8.57
C ARG A 270 -0.46 -5.21 -8.61
N HIS A 271 0.57 -6.03 -8.84
CA HIS A 271 1.92 -5.59 -9.18
C HIS A 271 1.99 -4.82 -10.50
N LEU A 272 3.06 -4.04 -10.66
CA LEU A 272 3.43 -3.40 -11.92
C LEU A 272 4.01 -4.45 -12.90
N THR A 273 3.80 -4.23 -14.21
CA THR A 273 4.25 -5.16 -15.28
C THR A 273 4.86 -4.43 -16.47
N ASP A 274 4.18 -3.40 -16.97
CA ASP A 274 4.48 -2.75 -18.25
C ASP A 274 5.20 -1.41 -17.99
N ILE A 275 6.40 -1.51 -17.42
CA ILE A 275 7.14 -0.40 -16.82
C ILE A 275 7.54 0.66 -17.85
N TYR A 276 6.91 1.83 -17.74
CA TYR A 276 7.17 3.03 -18.53
C TYR A 276 6.57 4.24 -17.80
N GLU A 277 7.14 5.43 -17.95
CA GLU A 277 6.51 6.70 -17.53
C GLU A 277 6.43 7.61 -18.75
N ALA A 278 5.23 8.07 -19.12
CA ALA A 278 5.00 8.64 -20.46
C ALA A 278 5.78 9.93 -20.72
N ASP A 279 5.95 10.76 -19.68
CA ASP A 279 6.65 12.05 -19.73
C ASP A 279 8.18 11.93 -19.66
N LEU A 280 8.75 10.74 -19.40
CA LEU A 280 10.20 10.57 -19.32
C LEU A 280 10.85 10.31 -20.69
N PRO A 281 11.97 10.99 -21.00
CA PRO A 281 12.79 10.62 -22.14
C PRO A 281 13.40 9.23 -21.94
N ALA A 282 13.76 8.57 -23.04
CA ALA A 282 14.25 7.19 -23.04
C ALA A 282 15.46 6.91 -22.12
N ASP A 283 16.25 7.94 -21.76
CA ASP A 283 17.39 7.83 -20.85
C ASP A 283 17.05 7.93 -19.35
N GLN A 284 15.77 8.15 -19.02
CA GLN A 284 15.23 8.20 -17.65
C GLN A 284 14.20 7.08 -17.37
N GLN A 285 13.89 6.20 -18.33
CA GLN A 285 12.96 5.08 -18.15
C GLN A 285 13.44 4.00 -17.13
N GLY A 286 14.65 4.13 -16.58
CA GLY A 286 15.09 3.36 -15.40
C GLY A 286 14.54 3.87 -14.06
N GLU A 287 13.99 5.09 -14.03
CA GLU A 287 13.56 5.81 -12.82
C GLU A 287 12.11 5.50 -12.41
N VAL A 288 11.30 5.01 -13.36
CA VAL A 288 9.84 4.80 -13.26
C VAL A 288 9.42 4.10 -11.97
N TYR A 289 10.09 3.00 -11.60
CA TYR A 289 9.78 2.27 -10.37
C TYR A 289 9.90 3.12 -9.10
N HIS A 290 10.86 4.05 -9.06
CA HIS A 290 11.04 4.92 -7.90
C HIS A 290 10.12 6.14 -7.96
N ARG A 291 9.90 6.71 -9.15
CA ARG A 291 8.98 7.84 -9.37
C ARG A 291 7.53 7.49 -9.06
N TYR A 292 7.06 6.31 -9.49
CA TYR A 292 5.76 5.76 -9.10
C TYR A 292 5.58 5.70 -7.58
N VAL A 293 6.61 5.23 -6.85
CA VAL A 293 6.57 5.15 -5.38
C VAL A 293 6.58 6.55 -4.75
N LEU A 294 7.37 7.49 -5.26
CA LEU A 294 7.37 8.88 -4.78
C LEU A 294 6.04 9.59 -5.02
N GLY A 295 5.38 9.37 -6.15
CA GLY A 295 4.07 9.94 -6.45
C GLY A 295 2.93 9.31 -5.64
N LEU A 296 3.00 8.01 -5.37
CA LEU A 296 2.16 7.34 -4.37
C LEU A 296 2.35 7.97 -2.98
N TYR A 297 3.60 8.20 -2.56
CA TYR A 297 3.90 8.83 -1.27
C TYR A 297 3.41 10.30 -1.19
N ASP A 298 3.49 11.09 -2.27
CA ASP A 298 2.87 12.44 -2.33
C ASP A 298 1.35 12.36 -2.13
N LEU A 299 0.68 11.51 -2.92
CA LEU A 299 -0.77 11.31 -2.88
C LEU A 299 -1.24 10.88 -1.47
N MET A 300 -0.54 9.92 -0.85
CA MET A 300 -0.82 9.45 0.51
C MET A 300 -0.56 10.54 1.57
N GLU A 301 0.58 11.24 1.49
CA GLU A 301 0.95 12.32 2.42
C GLU A 301 -0.07 13.47 2.43
N LYS A 302 -0.55 13.87 1.23
CA LYS A 302 -1.61 14.88 1.09
C LYS A 302 -2.88 14.43 1.80
N LEU A 303 -3.34 13.19 1.58
CA LEU A 303 -4.55 12.67 2.19
C LEU A 303 -4.45 12.50 3.72
N VAL A 304 -3.34 12.00 4.28
CA VAL A 304 -3.20 11.94 5.75
C VAL A 304 -2.97 13.31 6.40
N SER A 305 -2.42 14.28 5.67
CA SER A 305 -2.22 15.65 6.15
C SER A 305 -3.52 16.48 6.16
N ASP A 306 -4.37 16.31 5.14
CA ASP A 306 -5.66 17.00 5.03
C ASP A 306 -6.75 16.35 5.91
N TYR A 307 -6.68 15.04 6.14
CA TYR A 307 -7.64 14.27 6.92
C TYR A 307 -7.00 13.53 8.13
N PRO A 308 -6.30 14.24 9.05
CA PRO A 308 -5.58 13.61 10.17
C PRO A 308 -6.48 12.95 11.22
N ASP A 309 -7.80 13.12 11.11
CA ASP A 309 -8.84 12.52 11.95
C ASP A 309 -9.46 11.25 11.35
N ILE A 310 -8.95 10.76 10.21
CA ILE A 310 -9.30 9.46 9.63
C ILE A 310 -8.26 8.42 10.04
N LEU A 311 -8.71 7.23 10.42
CA LEU A 311 -7.82 6.08 10.64
C LEU A 311 -7.52 5.39 9.29
N PHE A 312 -6.25 5.39 8.91
CA PHE A 312 -5.78 4.80 7.67
C PHE A 312 -5.22 3.38 7.90
N GLU A 313 -5.76 2.38 7.19
CA GLU A 313 -5.24 1.00 7.09
C GLU A 313 -4.87 0.71 5.64
N ALA A 314 -3.68 0.14 5.40
CA ALA A 314 -3.28 -0.27 4.05
C ALA A 314 -3.32 -1.79 3.89
N CYS A 315 -3.72 -2.18 2.69
CA CYS A 315 -3.86 -3.54 2.23
C CYS A 315 -3.17 -3.66 0.87
N SER A 316 -2.62 -4.84 0.57
CA SER A 316 -2.19 -5.19 -0.77
C SER A 316 -2.29 -6.69 -0.93
N LEU A 317 -3.22 -7.17 -1.77
CA LEU A 317 -3.44 -8.60 -1.99
C LEU A 317 -3.53 -9.37 -0.66
N VAL A 318 -4.56 -9.06 0.15
CA VAL A 318 -4.85 -9.67 1.47
C VAL A 318 -3.82 -9.37 2.57
N VAL A 319 -2.67 -8.75 2.27
CA VAL A 319 -1.75 -8.21 3.31
C VAL A 319 -2.32 -6.92 3.89
N ALA A 320 -3.35 -7.06 4.73
CA ALA A 320 -3.85 -5.99 5.59
C ALA A 320 -2.86 -5.79 6.74
N ASP A 321 -2.06 -4.73 6.65
CA ASP A 321 -1.19 -4.28 7.73
C ASP A 321 -1.73 -2.92 8.20
N VAL A 322 -2.27 -2.86 9.43
CA VAL A 322 -2.71 -1.63 10.13
C VAL A 322 -1.58 -0.61 10.39
N LEU A 323 -0.40 -0.90 9.83
CA LEU A 323 0.85 -0.16 9.91
C LEU A 323 1.30 0.40 8.55
N THR A 324 1.05 -0.28 7.42
CA THR A 324 1.73 0.06 6.16
C THR A 324 1.36 1.43 5.63
N LEU A 325 0.15 1.94 5.87
CA LEU A 325 -0.26 3.27 5.38
C LEU A 325 0.52 4.41 6.04
N GLU A 326 1.22 4.18 7.16
CA GLU A 326 2.15 5.16 7.73
C GLU A 326 3.63 4.77 7.62
N TRP A 327 3.94 3.49 7.36
CA TRP A 327 5.29 3.09 6.95
C TRP A 327 5.63 3.51 5.51
N LEU A 328 4.63 3.66 4.64
CA LEU A 328 4.82 4.22 3.30
C LEU A 328 5.04 5.74 3.32
N ILE A 329 4.58 6.47 4.35
CA ILE A 329 4.57 7.93 4.31
C ILE A 329 5.56 8.56 5.30
N ILE A 330 6.80 8.75 4.84
CA ILE A 330 7.75 9.72 5.42
C ILE A 330 8.38 10.51 4.28
N CYS A 331 7.78 11.65 3.88
CA CYS A 331 8.31 12.46 2.77
C CYS A 331 8.31 13.99 2.97
N LEU A 332 7.23 14.65 3.41
CA LEU A 332 7.07 16.10 3.11
C LEU A 332 7.37 17.12 4.22
N ARG A 333 8.17 16.85 5.27
CA ARG A 333 8.44 17.90 6.30
C ARG A 333 9.85 18.13 6.84
N PHE A 334 10.87 17.38 6.41
CA PHE A 334 12.27 17.79 6.60
C PHE A 334 13.04 17.53 5.31
N GLY A 335 13.80 18.52 4.82
CA GLY A 335 14.71 18.36 3.67
C GLY A 335 15.97 17.56 4.01
N ARG A 336 15.84 16.59 4.92
CA ARG A 336 16.84 15.66 5.48
C ARG A 336 16.07 14.50 6.12
N ALA A 337 16.61 13.29 5.98
CA ALA A 337 16.03 12.02 6.44
C ALA A 337 14.79 11.54 5.64
N MET A 338 14.79 10.27 5.26
CA MET A 338 13.75 9.56 4.49
C MET A 338 13.76 8.09 4.93
N ILE A 339 13.02 7.77 5.97
CA ILE A 339 13.13 6.47 6.65
C ILE A 339 12.33 5.40 5.90
N LEU A 340 13.01 4.43 5.28
CA LEU A 340 12.44 3.10 5.13
C LEU A 340 12.76 2.32 6.41
N CYS A 341 11.74 1.82 7.09
CA CYS A 341 11.93 0.75 8.05
C CYS A 341 11.82 -0.60 7.34
N CYS A 342 12.74 -1.49 7.71
CA CYS A 342 12.65 -2.91 7.42
C CYS A 342 11.61 -3.58 8.32
#